data_AF-A0A3D3SBE7-F1
#
_entry.id   AF-A0A3D3SBE7-F1
#
_cell.length_a   1.000
_cell.length_b   1.000
_cell.length_c   1.000
_cell.angle_alpha   90.00
_cell.angle_beta   90.00
_cell.angle_gamma   90.00
#
_symmetry.space_group_name_H-M   'P 1'
#
loop_
_entity.id
_entity.type
_entity.pdbx_description
1 polymer ?
#
loop_
_entity_poly.entity_id
_entity_poly.type
_entity_poly.pdbx_seq_one_letter_code
_entity_poly.pdbx_strand_id
1 'polypeptide(L)'
;AVQERGRTFLGRLSFGIRKEAGISVLGIPGSMLYNGGVNQYSEFSMRLRVLLLAPRLLARRLFKGRGVDVILAHAPPKGIHDGHDRCHQGFAAFNWLIRLAAPAFFIHGHVHIYDNREGREELHRGTAIVNVYGHRVLTLEMEK
;
A
#
# COMPACT_ATOMS: atom_id res chain seq x y z
N ALA A 1 16.29 10.28 -29.24
CA ALA A 1 16.50 10.67 -27.84
C ALA A 1 15.22 11.33 -27.35
N VAL A 2 14.33 10.58 -26.68
CA VAL A 2 13.07 11.12 -26.18
C VAL A 2 13.32 11.68 -24.79
N GLN A 3 13.02 12.97 -24.69
CA GLN A 3 13.25 13.88 -23.59
C GLN A 3 12.52 13.42 -22.32
N GLU A 4 13.30 13.09 -21.28
CA GLU A 4 12.84 12.87 -19.92
C GLU A 4 12.27 14.18 -19.35
N ARG A 5 10.99 14.44 -19.63
CA ARG A 5 10.24 15.49 -18.95
C ARG A 5 10.02 15.06 -17.50
N GLY A 6 10.54 15.87 -16.59
CA GLY A 6 10.51 15.70 -15.14
C GLY A 6 9.13 15.28 -14.64
N ARG A 7 9.00 14.01 -14.25
CA ARG A 7 8.00 13.59 -13.28
C ARG A 7 8.60 13.89 -11.92
N THR A 8 7.97 14.82 -11.19
CA THR A 8 8.24 15.08 -9.78
C THR A 8 8.45 13.77 -9.03
N PHE A 9 9.38 13.77 -8.07
CA PHE A 9 9.81 12.62 -7.25
C PHE A 9 8.66 11.85 -6.56
N LEU A 10 7.43 12.40 -6.56
CA LEU A 10 6.18 11.79 -6.13
C LEU A 10 5.73 10.56 -6.97
N GLY A 11 6.24 10.39 -8.20
CA GLY A 11 5.66 9.43 -9.16
C GLY A 11 6.11 7.96 -9.05
N ARG A 12 7.11 7.63 -8.23
CA ARG A 12 7.58 6.24 -8.06
C ARG A 12 7.40 5.79 -6.61
N LEU A 13 6.42 4.92 -6.38
CA LEU A 13 6.36 4.16 -5.14
C LEU A 13 7.69 3.42 -4.96
N SER A 14 8.25 3.53 -3.76
CA SER A 14 9.47 2.85 -3.34
C SER A 14 9.25 2.38 -1.91
N PHE A 15 9.95 1.34 -1.48
CA PHE A 15 9.90 0.80 -0.12
C PHE A 15 10.48 1.80 0.89
N GLY A 16 9.77 2.91 1.11
CA GLY A 16 10.28 4.07 1.80
C GLY A 16 9.16 4.95 2.32
N ILE A 17 9.46 5.61 3.45
CA ILE A 17 8.53 6.53 4.10
C ILE A 17 8.84 7.94 3.62
N ARG A 18 7.80 8.71 3.28
CA ARG A 18 7.84 10.15 3.02
C ARG A 18 6.90 10.86 3.97
N LYS A 19 7.16 12.14 4.23
CA LYS A 19 6.29 12.99 5.04
C LYS A 19 5.85 14.16 4.18
N GLU A 20 4.55 14.41 4.11
CA GLU A 20 3.93 15.49 3.34
C GLU A 20 2.82 16.10 4.17
N ALA A 21 2.76 17.43 4.27
CA ALA A 21 1.74 18.15 5.06
C ALA A 21 1.49 17.58 6.49
N GLY A 22 2.53 17.06 7.16
CA GLY A 22 2.39 16.43 8.48
C GLY A 22 2.13 14.93 8.47
N ILE A 23 1.65 14.38 7.35
CA ILE A 23 1.24 12.99 7.17
C ILE A 23 2.43 12.14 6.73
N SER A 24 2.61 10.96 7.33
CA SER A 24 3.62 9.99 6.93
C SER A 24 3.04 8.89 6.04
N VAL A 25 3.64 8.74 4.85
CA VAL A 25 3.17 7.80 3.81
C VAL A 25 4.27 6.78 3.53
N LEU A 26 3.96 5.49 3.64
CA LEU A 26 4.82 4.40 3.17
C LEU A 26 4.41 4.00 1.75
N GLY A 27 5.33 4.13 0.80
CA GLY A 27 5.13 3.60 -0.56
C GLY A 27 5.49 2.11 -0.65
N ILE A 28 4.75 1.34 -1.43
CA ILE A 28 5.07 -0.05 -1.78
C ILE A 28 4.76 -0.30 -3.25
N PRO A 29 5.77 -0.38 -4.12
CA PRO A 29 5.54 -0.64 -5.54
C PRO A 29 5.25 -2.12 -5.81
N GLY A 30 4.62 -2.37 -6.94
CA GLY A 30 4.61 -3.65 -7.62
C GLY A 30 3.41 -4.55 -7.39
N SER A 31 3.38 -5.64 -8.14
CA SER A 31 2.31 -6.63 -8.18
C SER A 31 2.85 -8.03 -7.93
N MET A 32 1.95 -9.00 -7.76
CA MET A 32 2.31 -10.41 -7.71
C MET A 32 3.05 -10.82 -8.99
N LEU A 33 3.99 -11.76 -8.88
CA LEU A 33 4.71 -12.32 -10.00
C LEU A 33 3.79 -13.19 -10.85
N TYR A 34 3.61 -12.81 -12.12
CA TYR A 34 2.80 -13.57 -13.08
C TYR A 34 3.51 -13.81 -14.43
N ASN A 35 4.37 -12.89 -14.89
CA ASN A 35 5.10 -13.06 -16.16
C ASN A 35 6.57 -12.61 -16.11
N GLY A 36 7.10 -12.25 -14.94
CA GLY A 36 8.50 -11.82 -14.81
C GLY A 36 8.77 -10.38 -15.23
N GLY A 37 7.72 -9.58 -15.43
CA GLY A 37 7.85 -8.16 -15.74
C GLY A 37 8.51 -7.33 -14.63
N VAL A 38 8.86 -6.09 -14.98
CA VAL A 38 9.47 -5.13 -14.05
C VAL A 38 8.50 -4.84 -12.89
N ASN A 39 9.02 -4.71 -11.66
CA ASN A 39 8.25 -4.46 -10.44
C ASN A 39 7.24 -5.57 -10.07
N GLN A 40 7.53 -6.82 -10.43
CA GLN A 40 6.82 -7.98 -9.92
C GLN A 40 7.56 -8.66 -8.77
N TYR A 41 6.82 -9.14 -7.79
CA TYR A 41 7.39 -9.75 -6.59
C TYR A 41 6.72 -11.08 -6.29
N SER A 42 7.51 -12.06 -5.84
CA SER A 42 6.96 -13.24 -5.19
C SER A 42 6.51 -12.87 -3.78
N GLU A 43 5.63 -13.66 -3.19
CA GLU A 43 5.22 -13.49 -1.80
C GLU A 43 6.43 -13.42 -0.85
N PHE A 44 7.44 -14.27 -1.09
CA PHE A 44 8.67 -14.28 -0.30
C PHE A 44 9.50 -13.01 -0.46
N SER A 45 9.71 -12.53 -1.70
CA SER A 45 10.52 -11.34 -1.93
C SER A 45 9.84 -10.07 -1.42
N MET A 46 8.51 -9.98 -1.54
CA MET A 46 7.71 -8.91 -0.94
C MET A 46 7.81 -8.95 0.58
N ARG A 47 7.62 -10.14 1.18
CA ARG A 47 7.71 -10.34 2.64
C ARG A 47 9.07 -9.91 3.18
N LEU A 48 10.17 -10.30 2.53
CA LEU A 48 11.51 -9.91 2.97
C LEU A 48 11.69 -8.39 2.98
N ARG A 49 11.25 -7.69 1.92
CA ARG A 49 11.34 -6.23 1.84
C ARG A 49 10.50 -5.52 2.89
N VAL A 50 9.29 -6.03 3.14
CA VAL A 50 8.39 -5.51 4.17
C VAL A 50 8.97 -5.76 5.57
N LEU A 51 9.62 -6.90 5.82
CA LEU A 51 10.28 -7.20 7.08
C LEU A 51 11.45 -6.25 7.38
N LEU A 52 12.20 -5.82 6.36
CA LEU A 52 13.28 -4.85 6.53
C LEU A 52 12.78 -3.47 6.99
N LEU A 53 11.50 -3.14 6.75
CA LEU A 53 10.88 -1.90 7.25
C LEU A 53 10.47 -2.02 8.73
N ALA A 54 10.43 -3.22 9.28
CA ALA A 54 9.81 -3.47 10.57
C ALA A 54 10.42 -2.72 11.76
N PRO A 55 11.75 -2.67 11.93
CA PRO A 55 12.34 -1.96 13.06
C PRO A 55 11.96 -0.47 13.06
N ARG A 56 11.97 0.16 11.87
CA ARG A 56 11.61 1.57 11.70
C ARG A 56 10.13 1.83 11.97
N LEU A 57 9.25 0.94 11.52
CA LEU A 57 7.81 1.06 11.73
C LEU A 57 7.42 0.83 13.19
N LEU A 58 8.03 -0.16 13.86
CA LEU A 58 7.83 -0.43 15.28
C LEU A 58 8.28 0.75 16.15
N ALA A 59 9.48 1.29 15.89
CA ALA A 59 9.96 2.46 16.61
C ALA A 59 8.98 3.63 16.47
N ARG A 60 8.52 3.92 15.25
CA ARG A 60 7.52 4.97 15.00
C ARG A 60 6.21 4.73 15.72
N ARG A 61 5.72 3.48 15.69
CA ARG A 61 4.48 3.08 16.38
C ARG A 61 4.56 3.28 17.87
N LEU A 62 5.71 3.01 18.49
CA LEU A 62 5.90 3.21 19.92
C LEU A 62 5.79 4.71 20.31
N PHE A 63 6.33 5.61 19.49
CA PHE A 63 6.32 7.05 19.79
C PHE A 63 5.07 7.80 19.32
N LYS A 64 4.35 7.28 18.33
CA LYS A 64 3.25 8.00 17.66
C LYS A 64 1.92 7.23 17.64
N GLY A 65 1.85 6.07 18.28
CA GLY A 65 0.71 5.15 18.21
C GLY A 65 0.59 4.35 16.90
N ARG A 66 1.22 4.83 15.81
CA ARG A 66 1.22 4.20 14.47
C ARG A 66 2.60 4.28 13.79
N GLY A 67 2.92 3.28 12.98
CA GLY A 67 4.17 3.21 12.23
C GLY A 67 4.22 4.22 11.07
N VAL A 68 3.09 4.38 10.39
CA VAL A 68 2.82 5.41 9.37
C VAL A 68 1.32 5.74 9.38
N ASP A 69 0.94 6.87 8.80
CA ASP A 69 -0.46 7.27 8.68
C ASP A 69 -1.14 6.53 7.53
N VAL A 70 -0.45 6.44 6.39
CA VAL A 70 -0.96 5.85 5.16
C VAL A 70 0.06 4.88 4.59
N ILE A 71 -0.40 3.71 4.19
CA ILE A 71 0.35 2.82 3.29
C ILE A 71 -0.26 2.97 1.91
N LEU A 72 0.56 3.28 0.91
CA LEU A 72 0.17 3.39 -0.49
C LEU A 72 0.86 2.27 -1.28
N ALA A 73 0.09 1.26 -1.66
CA ALA A 73 0.53 0.10 -2.41
C ALA A 73 -0.08 0.07 -3.82
N HIS A 74 0.53 -0.67 -4.73
CA HIS A 74 -0.13 -0.97 -6.01
C HIS A 74 -1.09 -2.16 -5.85
N ALA A 75 -0.59 -3.31 -5.39
CA ALA A 75 -1.40 -4.51 -5.17
C ALA A 75 -2.25 -4.45 -3.88
N PRO A 76 -3.37 -5.20 -3.83
CA PRO A 76 -4.20 -5.35 -2.64
C PRO A 76 -3.55 -6.24 -1.56
N PRO A 77 -4.04 -6.22 -0.31
CA PRO A 77 -3.78 -7.27 0.66
C PRO A 77 -4.44 -8.59 0.25
N LYS A 78 -3.81 -9.72 0.57
CA LYS A 78 -4.40 -11.03 0.22
C LYS A 78 -5.72 -11.25 0.96
N GLY A 79 -6.75 -11.66 0.22
CA GLY A 79 -8.10 -11.90 0.70
C GLY A 79 -8.95 -10.64 0.88
N ILE A 80 -8.45 -9.45 0.51
CA ILE A 80 -9.17 -8.18 0.67
C ILE A 80 -9.04 -7.36 -0.61
N HIS A 81 -10.14 -7.21 -1.34
CA HIS A 81 -10.19 -6.58 -2.67
C HIS A 81 -9.20 -7.22 -3.67
N ASP A 82 -8.80 -8.48 -3.48
CA ASP A 82 -7.98 -9.23 -4.43
C ASP A 82 -8.82 -10.06 -5.39
N GLY A 83 -8.23 -10.40 -6.54
CA GLY A 83 -8.89 -11.19 -7.58
C GLY A 83 -8.51 -12.67 -7.56
N HIS A 84 -9.28 -13.48 -8.27
CA HIS A 84 -9.02 -14.92 -8.41
C HIS A 84 -7.81 -15.22 -9.30
N ASP A 85 -7.53 -14.37 -10.29
CA ASP A 85 -6.39 -14.54 -11.18
C ASP A 85 -5.07 -14.02 -10.55
N ARG A 86 -3.95 -14.60 -10.99
CA ARG A 86 -2.63 -14.30 -10.41
C ARG A 86 -2.20 -12.83 -10.51
N CYS A 87 -2.69 -12.07 -11.48
CA CYS A 87 -2.32 -10.66 -11.63
C CYS A 87 -2.97 -9.81 -10.54
N HIS A 88 -4.20 -10.14 -10.15
CA HIS A 88 -4.97 -9.42 -9.14
C HIS A 88 -4.86 -10.02 -7.73
N GLN A 89 -4.10 -11.09 -7.54
CA GLN A 89 -3.85 -11.64 -6.20
C GLN A 89 -3.06 -10.67 -5.32
N GLY A 90 -3.55 -10.50 -4.10
CA GLY A 90 -2.88 -9.68 -3.09
C GLY A 90 -1.74 -10.40 -2.37
N PHE A 91 -1.00 -9.64 -1.56
CA PHE A 91 0.11 -10.18 -0.77
C PHE A 91 -0.32 -10.48 0.67
N ALA A 92 0.06 -11.65 1.19
CA ALA A 92 -0.16 -11.96 2.61
C ALA A 92 0.77 -11.12 3.51
N ALA A 93 1.93 -10.73 2.99
CA ALA A 93 2.85 -9.78 3.61
C ALA A 93 2.18 -8.45 3.98
N PHE A 94 1.16 -8.02 3.24
CA PHE A 94 0.44 -6.77 3.53
C PHE A 94 -0.46 -6.89 4.76
N ASN A 95 -1.11 -8.05 4.98
CA ASN A 95 -1.85 -8.30 6.21
C ASN A 95 -0.94 -8.24 7.45
N TRP A 96 0.28 -8.77 7.33
CA TRP A 96 1.29 -8.67 8.38
C TRP A 96 1.74 -7.22 8.61
N LEU A 97 1.98 -6.47 7.53
CA LEU A 97 2.40 -5.08 7.57
C LEU A 97 1.33 -4.17 8.18
N ILE A 98 0.06 -4.33 7.81
CA ILE A 98 -1.08 -3.60 8.38
C ILE A 98 -1.10 -3.80 9.89
N ARG A 99 -0.99 -5.05 10.35
CA ARG A 99 -0.95 -5.35 11.78
C ARG A 99 0.26 -4.72 12.48
N LEU A 100 1.42 -4.69 11.83
CA LEU A 100 2.65 -4.12 12.41
C LEU A 100 2.59 -2.59 12.50
N ALA A 101 2.23 -1.93 11.42
CA ALA A 101 2.26 -0.48 11.30
C ALA A 101 0.99 0.19 11.85
N ALA A 102 -0.15 -0.52 11.87
CA ALA A 102 -1.47 0.01 12.26
C ALA A 102 -1.77 1.40 11.63
N PRO A 103 -1.70 1.54 10.28
CA PRO A 103 -2.02 2.80 9.62
C PRO A 103 -3.51 3.10 9.69
N ALA A 104 -3.88 4.36 9.50
CA ALA A 104 -5.29 4.73 9.32
C ALA A 104 -5.83 4.21 7.98
N PHE A 105 -5.02 4.34 6.91
CA PHE A 105 -5.38 3.89 5.57
C PHE A 105 -4.34 2.94 4.97
N PHE A 106 -4.83 1.90 4.31
CA PHE A 106 -4.09 1.13 3.31
C PHE A 106 -4.75 1.37 1.96
N ILE A 107 -4.10 2.14 1.10
CA ILE A 107 -4.61 2.53 -0.21
C ILE A 107 -3.95 1.65 -1.25
N HIS A 108 -4.76 1.06 -2.12
CA HIS A 108 -4.27 0.31 -3.27
C HIS A 108 -5.04 0.63 -4.55
N GLY A 109 -4.43 0.25 -5.67
CA GLY A 109 -5.04 0.39 -6.98
C GLY A 109 -4.34 -0.53 -7.96
N HIS A 110 -5.05 -1.53 -8.45
CA HIS A 110 -4.63 -2.46 -9.51
C HIS A 110 -5.82 -3.33 -9.90
N VAL A 111 -6.67 -3.66 -8.93
CA VAL A 111 -7.92 -4.39 -9.14
C VAL A 111 -8.98 -3.42 -9.67
N HIS A 112 -9.33 -3.61 -10.94
CA HIS A 112 -10.45 -2.93 -11.56
C HIS A 112 -11.73 -3.42 -10.91
N ILE A 113 -12.53 -2.49 -10.39
CA ILE A 113 -13.86 -2.79 -9.88
C ILE A 113 -14.80 -2.82 -11.08
N TYR A 114 -15.26 -4.00 -11.46
CA TYR A 114 -16.18 -4.20 -12.58
C TYR A 114 -17.65 -4.07 -12.14
N ASP A 115 -17.93 -4.32 -10.85
CA ASP A 115 -19.26 -4.15 -10.25
C ASP A 115 -19.22 -3.08 -9.16
N ASN A 116 -20.06 -2.04 -9.28
CA ASN A 116 -20.20 -0.99 -8.27
C ASN A 116 -20.70 -1.49 -6.90
N ARG A 117 -21.11 -2.77 -6.80
CA ARG A 117 -21.44 -3.45 -5.55
C ARG A 117 -20.22 -3.97 -4.77
N GLU A 118 -19.05 -4.07 -5.41
CA GLU A 118 -17.83 -4.45 -4.68
C GLU A 118 -17.46 -3.35 -3.69
N GLY A 119 -17.20 -3.74 -2.45
CA GLY A 119 -16.74 -2.84 -1.41
C GLY A 119 -15.47 -2.12 -1.85
N ARG A 120 -15.52 -0.80 -1.98
CA ARG A 120 -14.34 0.05 -2.24
C ARG A 120 -13.52 0.27 -0.99
N GLU A 121 -14.11 0.00 0.16
CA GLU A 121 -13.55 0.23 1.48
C GLU A 121 -13.94 -0.91 2.41
N GLU A 122 -12.94 -1.45 3.10
CA GLU A 122 -13.12 -2.48 4.12
C GLU A 122 -12.30 -2.12 5.35
N LEU A 123 -12.91 -2.23 6.54
CA LEU A 123 -12.20 -2.04 7.79
C LEU A 123 -11.52 -3.35 8.21
N HIS A 124 -10.19 -3.36 8.20
CA HIS A 124 -9.39 -4.51 8.62
C HIS A 124 -8.43 -4.11 9.73
N ARG A 125 -8.62 -4.67 10.93
CA ARG A 125 -7.74 -4.44 12.10
C ARG A 125 -7.59 -2.96 12.50
N GLY A 126 -8.65 -2.18 12.34
CA GLY A 126 -8.63 -0.74 12.61
C GLY A 126 -7.98 0.11 11.50
N THR A 127 -7.62 -0.51 10.37
CA THR A 127 -7.14 0.17 9.17
C THR A 127 -8.22 0.13 8.10
N ALA A 128 -8.56 1.27 7.51
CA ALA A 128 -9.42 1.32 6.33
C ALA A 128 -8.61 0.94 5.08
N ILE A 129 -8.93 -0.19 4.48
CA ILE A 129 -8.36 -0.65 3.21
C ILE A 129 -9.21 -0.06 2.09
N VAL A 130 -8.62 0.74 1.22
CA VAL A 130 -9.34 1.49 0.19
C VAL A 130 -8.79 1.17 -1.19
N ASN A 131 -9.66 0.69 -2.08
CA ASN A 131 -9.37 0.63 -3.52
C ASN A 131 -9.70 1.98 -4.16
N VAL A 132 -8.70 2.63 -4.77
CA VAL A 132 -8.84 3.96 -5.41
C VAL A 132 -8.89 3.91 -6.94
N TYR A 133 -9.31 2.78 -7.53
CA TYR A 133 -9.56 2.67 -8.98
C TYR A 133 -10.40 3.86 -9.50
N GLY A 134 -9.88 4.56 -10.53
CA GLY A 134 -10.44 5.82 -11.03
C GLY A 134 -9.88 7.03 -10.27
N HIS A 135 -10.58 7.44 -9.21
CA HIS A 135 -10.10 8.44 -8.24
C HIS A 135 -10.94 8.38 -6.97
N ARG A 136 -10.39 8.82 -5.84
CA ARG A 136 -11.13 9.01 -4.58
C ARG A 136 -10.51 10.13 -3.75
N VAL A 137 -11.35 10.87 -3.04
CA VAL A 137 -10.94 11.83 -2.02
C VAL A 137 -11.12 11.17 -0.66
N LEU A 138 -10.07 11.16 0.15
CA LEU A 138 -10.08 10.60 1.50
C LEU A 138 -9.75 11.70 2.49
N THR A 139 -10.50 11.73 3.59
CA THR A 139 -10.24 12.65 4.71
C THR A 139 -9.53 11.87 5.81
N LEU A 140 -8.37 12.36 6.22
CA LEU A 140 -7.64 11.85 7.37
C LEU A 140 -7.66 12.90 8.47
N GLU A 141 -8.28 12.56 9.59
CA GLU A 141 -8.22 13.39 10.78
C GLU A 141 -6.87 13.20 11.48
N MET A 142 -6.23 14.31 11.82
CA MET A 142 -4.94 14.34 12.50
C MET A 142 -5.18 14.83 13.92
N GLU A 143 -4.88 13.99 14.92
CA GLU A 143 -4.76 14.45 16.30
C GLU A 143 -3.51 15.35 16.41
N LYS A 144 -3.69 16.50 17.07
CA LYS A 144 -2.63 17.50 17.30
C LYS A 144 -1.69 17.08 18.42
#